data_AF-A0A961C1X4-F1
#
_entry.id   AF-A0A961C1X4-F1
#
_cell.length_a   1.000
_cell.length_b   1.000
_cell.length_c   1.000
_cell.angle_alpha   90.00
_cell.angle_beta   90.00
_cell.angle_gamma   90.00
#
_symmetry.space_group_name_H-M   'P 1'
#
loop_
_entity.id
_entity.type
_entity.pdbx_description
1 polymer ?
#
loop_
_entity_poly.entity_id
_entity_poly.type
_entity_poly.pdbx_seq_one_letter_code
_entity_poly.pdbx_strand_id
1 'polypeptide(L)'
;MADPADPADPADPADPGTSDAALVRRLRRAIVLMAVLILLGLLAELTMLRHWKGPLQLVPWGVATALLAAAGLLWRDATSRTPVLIARTLAAASAAASLLGVWEHVAGNLETAPLSVAWASRWDALSPTEQLWQAATGGAGIAPPLVPGFLALVGVLLCCATIGPPRRSGSTAH
;
A
#
# COMPACT_ATOMS: atom_id res chain seq x y z
N MET A 1 -36.24 26.31 57.64
CA MET A 1 -36.57 26.34 56.20
C MET A 1 -35.33 25.85 55.48
N ALA A 2 -35.24 24.54 55.29
CA ALA A 2 -34.09 23.88 54.67
C ALA A 2 -34.38 23.73 53.18
N ASP A 3 -33.39 24.05 52.35
CA ASP A 3 -33.40 23.85 50.91
C ASP A 3 -33.03 22.38 50.60
N PRO A 4 -33.95 21.55 50.06
CA PRO A 4 -33.61 20.19 49.69
C PRO A 4 -32.99 20.19 48.29
N ALA A 5 -31.66 20.08 48.31
CA ALA A 5 -30.77 19.53 47.30
C ALA A 5 -31.42 19.10 45.96
N ASP A 6 -30.98 19.79 44.91
CA ASP A 6 -30.99 19.32 43.52
C ASP A 6 -30.29 17.95 43.42
N PRO A 7 -30.98 16.86 43.04
CA PRO A 7 -30.34 15.58 42.86
C PRO A 7 -29.45 15.64 41.62
N ALA A 8 -28.14 15.62 41.87
CA ALA A 8 -27.07 15.52 40.90
C ALA A 8 -27.44 14.66 39.68
N ASP A 9 -27.29 15.29 38.52
CA ASP A 9 -27.33 14.73 37.18
C ASP A 9 -26.55 13.39 37.09
N PRO A 10 -27.23 12.25 36.90
CA PRO A 10 -26.57 10.96 36.83
C PRO A 10 -26.03 10.71 35.42
N ALA A 11 -24.69 10.75 35.34
CA ALA A 11 -23.84 10.23 34.27
C ALA A 11 -23.77 11.05 32.97
N ASP A 12 -22.67 11.78 32.79
CA ASP A 12 -22.15 12.13 31.46
C ASP A 12 -21.62 10.85 30.78
N PRO A 13 -22.36 10.27 29.81
CA PRO A 13 -21.96 9.05 29.17
C PRO A 13 -20.99 9.42 28.05
N ALA A 14 -19.70 9.61 28.38
CA ALA A 14 -18.57 9.78 27.47
C ALA A 14 -18.96 10.34 26.08
N ASP A 15 -18.89 11.67 25.90
CA ASP A 15 -19.19 12.38 24.65
C ASP A 15 -18.92 11.50 23.40
N PRO A 16 -19.96 11.08 22.66
CA PRO A 16 -19.83 10.14 21.53
C PRO A 16 -18.82 10.63 20.47
N GLY A 17 -18.55 11.93 20.40
CA GLY A 17 -17.49 12.48 19.53
C GLY A 17 -16.07 12.02 19.90
N THR A 18 -15.82 11.68 21.17
CA THR A 18 -14.49 11.26 21.66
C THR A 18 -14.19 9.79 21.35
N SER A 19 -15.18 8.91 21.46
CA SER A 19 -15.06 7.48 21.12
C SER A 19 -14.82 7.27 19.63
N ASP A 20 -15.53 8.03 18.79
CA ASP A 20 -15.40 7.96 17.33
C ASP A 20 -14.01 8.43 16.88
N ALA A 21 -13.53 9.53 17.44
CA ALA A 21 -12.19 10.02 17.16
C ALA A 21 -11.10 9.03 17.60
N ALA A 22 -11.28 8.34 18.72
CA ALA A 22 -10.37 7.30 19.18
C ALA A 22 -10.39 6.06 18.27
N LEU A 23 -11.57 5.62 17.84
CA LEU A 23 -11.75 4.51 16.89
C LEU A 23 -11.07 4.83 15.54
N VAL A 24 -11.31 6.01 14.97
CA VAL A 24 -10.70 6.44 13.71
C VAL A 24 -9.17 6.44 13.81
N ARG A 25 -8.60 6.91 14.94
CA ARG A 25 -7.15 6.85 15.17
C ARG A 25 -6.62 5.42 15.23
N ARG A 26 -7.34 4.50 15.88
CA ARG A 26 -6.96 3.08 15.96
C ARG A 26 -7.00 2.41 14.59
N LEU A 27 -8.08 2.61 13.82
CA LEU A 27 -8.22 2.08 12.47
C LEU A 27 -7.12 2.58 11.55
N ARG A 28 -6.80 3.88 11.61
CA ARG A 28 -5.71 4.47 10.83
C ARG A 28 -4.36 3.83 11.17
N ARG A 29 -4.05 3.65 12.45
CA ARG A 29 -2.83 2.97 12.89
C ARG A 29 -2.79 1.51 12.44
N ALA A 30 -3.91 0.80 12.50
CA ALA A 30 -3.99 -0.58 12.02
C ALA A 30 -3.71 -0.68 10.51
N ILE A 31 -4.27 0.23 9.71
CA ILE A 31 -4.01 0.30 8.27
C ILE A 31 -2.54 0.60 7.97
N VAL A 32 -1.94 1.58 8.66
CA VAL A 32 -0.51 1.90 8.52
C VAL A 32 0.37 0.71 8.93
N LEU A 33 0.04 0.03 10.02
CA LEU A 33 0.78 -1.14 10.48
C LEU A 33 0.71 -2.27 9.45
N MET A 34 -0.47 -2.53 8.87
CA MET A 34 -0.64 -3.52 7.81
C MET A 34 0.21 -3.17 6.57
N ALA A 35 0.23 -1.91 6.15
CA ALA A 35 1.08 -1.43 5.07
C ALA A 35 2.58 -1.67 5.36
N VAL A 36 3.03 -1.39 6.59
CA VAL A 36 4.42 -1.64 7.02
C VAL A 36 4.74 -3.14 6.99
N LEU A 37 3.87 -4.01 7.51
CA LEU A 37 4.09 -5.45 7.51
C LEU A 37 4.21 -6.01 6.08
N ILE A 38 3.36 -5.56 5.16
CA ILE A 38 3.45 -5.93 3.74
C ILE A 38 4.80 -5.48 3.15
N LEU A 39 5.22 -4.24 3.40
CA LEU A 39 6.49 -3.71 2.91
C LEU A 39 7.69 -4.49 3.45
N LEU A 40 7.68 -4.87 4.73
CA LEU A 40 8.75 -5.69 5.31
C LEU A 40 8.81 -7.08 4.67
N GLY A 41 7.65 -7.70 4.41
CA GLY A 41 7.56 -8.95 3.66
C GLY A 41 8.14 -8.81 2.25
N LEU A 42 7.76 -7.75 1.52
CA LEU A 42 8.29 -7.47 0.18
C LEU A 42 9.81 -7.27 0.18
N LEU A 43 10.34 -6.49 1.12
CA LEU A 43 11.78 -6.28 1.23
C LEU A 43 12.53 -7.58 1.53
N ALA A 44 11.96 -8.45 2.37
CA ALA A 44 12.52 -9.78 2.63
C ALA A 44 12.51 -10.65 1.36
N GLU A 45 11.42 -10.69 0.61
CA GLU A 45 11.34 -11.42 -0.66
C GLU A 45 12.34 -10.89 -1.70
N LEU A 46 12.41 -9.57 -1.89
CA LEU A 46 13.41 -8.95 -2.79
C LEU A 46 14.83 -9.34 -2.38
N THR A 47 15.08 -9.45 -1.07
CA THR A 47 16.37 -9.89 -0.54
C THR A 47 16.67 -11.34 -0.91
N MET A 48 15.72 -12.24 -0.64
CA MET A 48 15.85 -13.68 -0.88
C MET A 48 16.04 -13.98 -2.38
N LEU A 49 15.36 -13.22 -3.25
CA LEU A 49 15.46 -13.34 -4.70
C LEU A 49 16.69 -12.64 -5.30
N ARG A 50 17.51 -11.98 -4.47
CA ARG A 50 18.67 -11.19 -4.91
C ARG A 50 18.30 -10.19 -6.01
N HIS A 51 17.20 -9.48 -5.80
CA HIS A 51 16.58 -8.62 -6.79
C HIS A 51 17.30 -7.26 -6.89
N TRP A 52 18.58 -7.29 -7.25
CA TRP A 52 19.46 -6.12 -7.40
C TRP A 52 20.47 -6.30 -8.53
N LYS A 53 20.22 -7.21 -9.47
CA LYS A 53 21.15 -7.53 -10.58
C LYS A 53 21.04 -6.58 -11.76
N GLY A 54 20.03 -5.72 -11.79
CA GLY A 54 19.82 -4.74 -12.85
C GLY A 54 19.18 -3.46 -12.32
N PRO A 55 19.30 -2.35 -13.06
CA PRO A 55 18.80 -1.04 -12.62
C PRO A 55 17.28 -1.04 -12.38
N LEU A 56 16.50 -1.70 -13.23
CA LEU A 56 15.05 -1.82 -13.04
C LEU A 56 14.68 -2.62 -11.78
N GLN A 57 15.52 -3.59 -11.36
CA GLN A 57 15.30 -4.34 -10.13
C GLN A 57 15.46 -3.47 -8.87
N LEU A 58 16.12 -2.30 -8.97
CA LEU A 58 16.26 -1.36 -7.85
C LEU A 58 15.03 -0.47 -7.65
N VAL A 59 14.15 -0.36 -8.65
CA VAL A 59 12.89 0.41 -8.56
C VAL A 59 12.02 -0.05 -7.37
N PRO A 60 11.69 -1.34 -7.20
CA PRO A 60 10.86 -1.78 -6.08
C PRO A 60 11.50 -1.49 -4.71
N TRP A 61 12.83 -1.52 -4.59
CA TRP A 61 13.53 -1.14 -3.35
C TRP A 61 13.33 0.33 -3.01
N GLY A 62 13.52 1.22 -3.99
CA GLY A 62 13.34 2.66 -3.82
C GLY A 62 11.90 3.00 -3.45
N VAL A 63 10.94 2.42 -4.17
CA VAL A 63 9.50 2.63 -3.91
C VAL A 63 9.10 2.10 -2.54
N ALA A 64 9.50 0.87 -2.17
CA ALA A 64 9.18 0.29 -0.86
C ALA A 64 9.76 1.14 0.28
N THR A 65 11.00 1.61 0.15
CA THR A 65 11.65 2.48 1.14
C THR A 65 10.94 3.82 1.26
N ALA A 66 10.54 4.44 0.15
CA ALA A 66 9.79 5.69 0.16
C ALA A 66 8.41 5.53 0.80
N LEU A 67 7.71 4.42 0.54
CA LEU A 67 6.43 4.10 1.17
C LEU A 67 6.59 3.83 2.68
N LEU A 68 7.67 3.18 3.11
CA LEU A 68 7.99 3.03 4.54
C LEU A 68 8.20 4.39 5.22
N ALA A 69 8.91 5.30 4.56
CA ALA A 69 9.09 6.66 5.07
C ALA A 69 7.75 7.40 5.18
N ALA A 70 6.88 7.30 4.18
CA ALA A 70 5.53 7.86 4.21
C ALA A 70 4.66 7.27 5.34
N ALA A 71 4.74 5.96 5.56
CA ALA A 71 4.07 5.28 6.66
C ALA A 71 4.54 5.83 8.02
N GLY A 72 5.84 6.06 8.19
CA GLY A 72 6.41 6.69 9.38
C GLY A 72 5.93 8.12 9.59
N LEU A 73 5.83 8.93 8.52
CA LEU A 73 5.28 10.29 8.60
C LEU A 73 3.80 10.28 9.01
N LEU A 74 2.98 9.41 8.42
CA LEU A 74 1.56 9.26 8.77
C LEU A 74 1.38 8.72 10.20
N TRP A 75 2.25 7.83 10.66
CA TRP A 75 2.20 7.33 12.04
C TRP A 75 2.37 8.46 13.06
N ARG A 76 3.24 9.42 12.75
CA ARG A 76 3.52 10.59 13.61
C ARG A 76 2.41 11.62 13.54
N ASP A 77 1.99 12.00 12.34
CA ASP A 77 0.92 12.98 12.14
C ASP A 77 0.21 12.79 10.80
N ALA A 78 -0.91 12.07 10.82
CA ALA A 78 -1.75 11.86 9.65
C ALA A 78 -2.79 12.96 9.42
N THR A 79 -2.77 14.04 10.20
CA THR A 79 -3.71 15.17 10.07
C THR A 79 -3.08 16.39 9.40
N SER A 80 -1.75 16.45 9.38
CA SER A 80 -1.01 17.50 8.68
C SER A 80 -1.07 17.31 7.16
N ARG A 81 -1.12 18.44 6.45
CA ARG A 81 -1.18 18.51 4.99
C ARG A 81 0.05 17.87 4.34
N THR A 82 1.23 18.09 4.90
CA THR A 82 2.49 17.66 4.27
C THR A 82 2.65 16.13 4.25
N PRO A 83 2.52 15.38 5.37
CA PRO A 83 2.53 13.91 5.34
C PRO A 83 1.46 13.31 4.42
N VAL A 84 0.25 13.88 4.41
CA VAL A 84 -0.85 13.43 3.56
C VAL A 84 -0.52 13.59 2.07
N LEU A 85 0.01 14.75 1.67
CA LEU A 85 0.42 14.98 0.28
C LEU A 85 1.56 14.04 -0.14
N ILE A 86 2.59 13.89 0.70
CA ILE A 86 3.70 12.97 0.43
C ILE A 86 3.19 11.55 0.23
N ALA A 87 2.34 11.06 1.13
CA ALA A 87 1.79 9.70 1.04
C ALA A 87 0.98 9.49 -0.24
N ARG A 88 0.13 10.46 -0.63
CA ARG A 88 -0.68 10.36 -1.85
C ARG A 88 0.15 10.42 -3.13
N THR A 89 1.16 11.29 -3.18
CA THR A 89 2.08 11.37 -4.32
C THR A 89 2.87 10.09 -4.47
N LEU A 90 3.40 9.55 -3.36
CA LEU A 90 4.12 8.28 -3.37
C LEU A 90 3.21 7.09 -3.68
N ALA A 91 1.94 7.12 -3.26
CA ALA A 91 0.96 6.12 -3.66
C ALA A 91 0.74 6.13 -5.18
N ALA A 92 0.57 7.29 -5.80
CA ALA A 92 0.45 7.40 -7.26
C ALA A 92 1.71 6.92 -7.99
N ALA A 93 2.91 7.31 -7.50
CA ALA A 93 4.18 6.84 -8.04
C ALA A 93 4.33 5.31 -7.89
N SER A 94 3.91 4.75 -6.75
CA SER A 94 3.95 3.30 -6.52
C SER A 94 3.00 2.53 -7.42
N ALA A 95 1.84 3.10 -7.76
CA ALA A 95 0.92 2.50 -8.72
C ALA A 95 1.55 2.45 -10.12
N ALA A 96 2.19 3.53 -10.58
CA ALA A 96 2.92 3.55 -11.84
C ALA A 96 4.07 2.53 -11.86
N ALA A 97 4.87 2.47 -10.79
CA ALA A 97 5.94 1.48 -10.65
C ALA A 97 5.42 0.03 -10.63
N SER A 98 4.26 -0.20 -10.01
CA SER A 98 3.62 -1.51 -9.98
C SER A 98 3.16 -1.95 -11.36
N LEU A 99 2.56 -1.04 -12.14
CA LEU A 99 2.16 -1.30 -13.53
C LEU A 99 3.37 -1.66 -14.40
N LEU A 100 4.47 -0.91 -14.26
CA LEU A 100 5.73 -1.21 -14.93
C LEU A 100 6.26 -2.60 -14.54
N GLY A 101 6.27 -2.92 -13.24
CA GLY A 101 6.74 -4.22 -12.75
C GLY A 101 5.86 -5.38 -13.23
N VAL A 102 4.54 -5.22 -13.26
CA VAL A 102 3.62 -6.23 -13.83
C VAL A 102 3.97 -6.46 -15.29
N TRP A 103 4.14 -5.38 -16.06
CA TRP A 103 4.52 -5.49 -17.47
C TRP A 103 5.85 -6.24 -17.66
N GLU A 104 6.89 -5.89 -16.89
CA GLU A 104 8.19 -6.58 -16.91
C GLU A 104 8.07 -8.08 -16.57
N HIS A 105 7.25 -8.44 -15.58
CA HIS A 105 7.01 -9.83 -15.23
C HIS A 105 6.29 -10.59 -16.36
N VAL A 106 5.31 -9.97 -17.00
CA VAL A 106 4.60 -10.58 -18.14
C VAL A 106 5.52 -10.71 -19.35
N ALA A 107 6.31 -9.69 -19.67
CA ALA A 107 7.29 -9.72 -20.75
C ALA A 107 8.33 -10.81 -20.51
N GLY A 108 8.91 -10.88 -19.31
CA GLY A 108 9.85 -11.94 -18.94
C GLY A 108 9.22 -13.33 -19.00
N ASN A 109 7.93 -13.46 -18.67
CA ASN A 109 7.22 -14.73 -18.83
C ASN A 109 7.05 -15.13 -20.30
N LEU A 110 6.73 -14.19 -21.19
CA LEU A 110 6.67 -14.46 -22.63
C LEU A 110 8.02 -14.93 -23.19
N GLU A 111 9.12 -14.32 -22.74
CA GLU A 111 10.47 -14.68 -23.16
C GLU A 111 10.93 -16.04 -22.62
N THR A 112 10.60 -16.34 -21.37
CA THR A 112 11.10 -17.54 -20.68
C THR A 112 10.19 -18.76 -20.87
N ALA A 113 8.91 -18.58 -21.20
CA ALA A 113 7.97 -19.67 -21.44
C ALA A 113 8.49 -20.73 -22.43
N PRO A 114 8.95 -20.39 -23.65
CA PRO A 114 9.45 -21.39 -24.61
C PRO A 114 10.71 -22.14 -24.14
N LEU A 115 11.41 -21.63 -23.12
CA LEU A 115 12.59 -22.29 -22.53
C LEU A 115 12.22 -23.34 -21.48
N SER A 116 10.95 -23.37 -21.05
CA SER A 116 10.48 -24.31 -20.02
C SER A 116 10.06 -25.65 -20.61
N VAL A 117 10.34 -26.74 -19.90
CA VAL A 117 9.95 -28.11 -20.33
C VAL A 117 8.43 -28.21 -20.58
N ALA A 118 7.62 -27.50 -19.81
CA ALA A 118 6.16 -27.55 -19.91
C ALA A 118 5.58 -26.85 -21.17
N TRP A 119 6.36 -25.97 -21.81
CA TRP A 119 5.90 -25.15 -22.94
C TRP A 119 6.77 -25.27 -24.19
N ALA A 120 8.01 -25.75 -24.09
CA ALA A 120 8.98 -25.79 -25.18
C ALA A 120 8.47 -26.42 -26.49
N SER A 121 7.64 -27.45 -26.43
CA SER A 121 7.14 -28.14 -27.62
C SER A 121 5.83 -27.59 -28.17
N ARG A 122 5.19 -26.64 -27.49
CA ARG A 122 3.83 -26.17 -27.82
C ARG A 122 3.64 -24.66 -27.80
N TRP A 123 4.62 -23.91 -27.31
CA TRP A 123 4.52 -22.45 -27.19
C TRP A 123 4.23 -21.77 -28.52
N ASP A 124 4.97 -22.14 -29.56
CA ASP A 124 4.84 -21.56 -30.90
C ASP A 124 3.55 -21.98 -31.63
N ALA A 125 2.87 -23.03 -31.12
CA ALA A 125 1.57 -23.44 -31.65
C ALA A 125 0.41 -22.60 -31.08
N LEU A 126 0.63 -21.85 -29.99
CA LEU A 126 -0.35 -20.95 -29.42
C LEU A 126 -0.46 -19.67 -30.23
N SER A 127 -1.66 -19.10 -30.29
CA SER A 127 -1.84 -17.74 -30.78
C SER A 127 -1.15 -16.71 -29.86
N PRO A 128 -0.79 -15.51 -30.35
CA PRO A 128 -0.20 -14.46 -29.52
C PRO A 128 -1.07 -14.07 -28.31
N THR A 129 -2.40 -14.12 -28.47
CA THR A 129 -3.34 -13.81 -27.38
C THR A 129 -3.30 -14.88 -26.29
N GLU A 130 -3.19 -16.16 -26.66
CA GLU A 130 -3.05 -17.26 -25.69
C GLU A 130 -1.69 -17.19 -24.99
N GLN A 131 -0.61 -16.92 -25.72
CA GLN A 131 0.72 -16.71 -25.12
C GLN A 131 0.68 -15.58 -24.07
N LEU A 132 0.10 -14.44 -24.44
CA LEU A 132 -0.08 -13.31 -23.53
C LEU A 132 -0.93 -13.68 -22.32
N TRP A 133 -2.05 -14.39 -22.52
CA TRP A 133 -2.91 -14.84 -21.43
C TRP A 133 -2.16 -15.76 -20.45
N GLN A 134 -1.41 -16.74 -20.96
CA GLN A 134 -0.63 -17.65 -20.13
C GLN A 134 0.48 -16.91 -19.35
N ALA A 135 1.19 -15.99 -20.00
CA ALA A 135 2.22 -15.19 -19.34
C ALA A 135 1.64 -14.24 -18.28
N ALA A 136 0.49 -13.62 -18.54
CA ALA A 136 -0.17 -12.66 -17.65
C ALA A 136 -0.87 -13.30 -16.45
N THR A 137 -1.31 -14.55 -16.58
CA THR A 137 -1.98 -15.30 -15.51
C THR A 137 -1.04 -16.19 -14.70
N GLY A 138 0.24 -16.26 -15.08
CA GLY A 138 1.23 -17.12 -14.44
C GLY A 138 1.12 -18.60 -14.86
N GLY A 139 0.37 -18.89 -15.91
CA GLY A 139 0.34 -20.23 -16.52
C GLY A 139 1.63 -20.58 -17.29
N ALA A 140 2.38 -19.56 -17.71
CA ALA A 140 3.69 -19.71 -18.35
C ALA A 140 4.72 -18.71 -17.80
N GLY A 141 6.00 -19.07 -17.91
CA GLY A 141 7.11 -18.34 -17.29
C GLY A 141 7.27 -18.64 -15.79
N ILE A 142 8.24 -17.97 -15.15
CA ILE A 142 8.58 -18.19 -13.73
C ILE A 142 8.32 -16.96 -12.85
N ALA A 143 8.04 -15.81 -13.45
CA ALA A 143 7.82 -14.56 -12.73
C ALA A 143 6.35 -14.44 -12.33
N PRO A 144 6.00 -14.35 -11.03
CA PRO A 144 4.62 -14.17 -10.62
C PRO A 144 4.10 -12.79 -11.08
N PRO A 145 3.11 -12.70 -12.00
CA PRO A 145 2.82 -11.43 -12.69
C PRO A 145 2.32 -10.31 -11.79
N LEU A 146 1.59 -10.65 -10.72
CA LEU A 146 0.92 -9.69 -9.85
C LEU A 146 1.71 -9.30 -8.60
N VAL A 147 2.86 -9.94 -8.32
CA VAL A 147 3.69 -9.60 -7.15
C VAL A 147 4.08 -8.11 -7.12
N PRO A 148 4.45 -7.47 -8.24
CA PRO A 148 4.72 -6.02 -8.25
C PRO A 148 3.51 -5.18 -7.79
N GLY A 149 2.29 -5.69 -7.96
CA GLY A 149 1.04 -5.05 -7.54
C GLY A 149 0.90 -4.81 -6.03
N PHE A 150 1.66 -5.53 -5.19
CA PHE A 150 1.64 -5.29 -3.75
C PHE A 150 2.14 -3.89 -3.37
N LEU A 151 3.02 -3.26 -4.17
CA LEU A 151 3.42 -1.87 -3.94
C LEU A 151 2.25 -0.90 -4.12
N ALA A 152 1.41 -1.10 -5.14
CA ALA A 152 0.18 -0.34 -5.33
C ALA A 152 -0.82 -0.57 -4.20
N LEU A 153 -0.98 -1.82 -3.74
CA LEU A 153 -1.83 -2.15 -2.59
C LEU A 153 -1.41 -1.37 -1.35
N VAL A 154 -0.11 -1.34 -1.05
CA VAL A 154 0.44 -0.53 0.05
C VAL A 154 0.13 0.96 -0.16
N GLY A 155 0.33 1.48 -1.37
CA GLY A 155 -0.03 2.86 -1.71
C GLY A 155 -1.50 3.18 -1.42
N VAL A 156 -2.42 2.28 -1.80
CA VAL A 156 -3.86 2.40 -1.50
C VAL A 156 -4.11 2.41 0.01
N LEU A 157 -3.48 1.50 0.77
CA LEU A 157 -3.63 1.46 2.23
C LEU A 157 -3.16 2.78 2.87
N LEU A 158 -2.03 3.32 2.44
CA LEU A 158 -1.55 4.62 2.94
C LEU A 158 -2.50 5.76 2.56
N CYS A 159 -3.08 5.74 1.35
CA CYS A 159 -4.14 6.69 0.96
C CYS A 159 -5.38 6.57 1.84
N CYS A 160 -5.85 5.37 2.14
CA CYS A 160 -6.96 5.13 3.08
C CYS A 160 -6.64 5.68 4.48
N ALA A 161 -5.39 5.53 4.93
CA ALA A 161 -4.90 6.12 6.17
C ALA A 161 -4.82 7.65 6.15
N THR A 162 -5.12 8.33 5.03
CA THR A 162 -5.27 9.80 4.96
C THR A 162 -6.72 10.27 5.01
N ILE A 163 -7.71 9.38 4.97
CA ILE A 163 -9.12 9.76 4.96
C ILE A 163 -9.53 10.32 6.33
N GLY A 164 -10.07 11.53 6.34
CA GLY A 164 -10.55 12.23 7.54
C GLY A 164 -10.33 13.74 7.45
N PRO A 165 -10.97 14.52 8.32
CA PRO A 165 -10.85 15.97 8.28
C PRO A 165 -9.39 16.40 8.58
N PRO A 166 -8.81 17.30 7.76
CA PRO A 166 -7.52 17.91 8.10
C PRO A 166 -7.65 18.69 9.41
N ARG A 167 -6.53 18.87 10.12
CA ARG A 167 -6.48 19.78 11.26
C ARG A 167 -6.96 21.15 10.78
N ARG A 168 -8.04 21.68 11.37
CA ARG A 168 -8.41 23.09 11.18
C ARG A 168 -7.26 23.91 11.77
N SER A 169 -6.52 24.62 10.93
CA SER A 169 -5.58 25.64 11.39
C SER A 169 -6.41 26.67 12.14
N GLY A 170 -6.21 26.75 13.46
CA GLY A 170 -6.90 27.71 14.30
C GLY A 170 -6.71 29.10 13.71
N SER A 171 -7.82 29.81 13.51
CA SER A 171 -7.83 31.23 13.21
C SER A 171 -7.03 31.91 14.31
N THR A 172 -5.81 32.33 14.02
CA THR A 172 -5.11 33.32 14.84
C THR A 172 -5.89 34.61 14.67
N ALA A 173 -6.86 34.83 15.55
CA ALA A 173 -7.39 36.15 15.81
C ALA A 173 -6.23 36.98 16.39
N HIS A 174 -5.69 37.85 15.56
CA HIS A 174 -4.91 39.02 15.98
C HIS A 174 -5.71 40.26 15.58
#